data_AF-A0A7X3X2L1-F1
#
_entry.id   AF-A0A7X3X2L1-F1
#
_cell.length_a   1.000
_cell.length_b   1.000
_cell.length_c   1.000
_cell.angle_alpha   90.00
_cell.angle_beta   90.00
_cell.angle_gamma   90.00
#
_symmetry.space_group_name_H-M   'P 1'
#
loop_
_entity.id
_entity.type
_entity.pdbx_description
1 polymer ?
#
loop_
_entity_poly.entity_id
_entity_poly.type
_entity_poly.pdbx_seq_one_letter_code
_entity_poly.pdbx_strand_id
1 'polypeptide(L)'
;GGGDVVMYEAYVEGHEFTVGILGEEALPVVEIEPVGELFDFESKYEPGMAVETVPARIPDELAGALQAEALRVHRLLRMEHFSRVDFMMDADGGVWCLEANALPGLTGNSLFPKAARAAGLEFAELCERICLTGCG
;
A
#
# COMPACT_ATOMS: atom_id res chain seq x y z
N GLY A 1 20.80 -29.85 12.20
CA GLY A 1 21.38 -28.57 11.79
C GLY A 1 20.62 -28.08 10.57
N GLY A 2 19.55 -27.34 10.80
CA GLY A 2 18.87 -26.57 9.77
C GLY A 2 19.10 -25.12 10.15
N GLY A 3 19.75 -24.37 9.27
CA GLY A 3 20.07 -22.97 9.55
C GLY A 3 18.79 -22.15 9.57
N ASP A 4 18.55 -21.51 10.71
CA ASP A 4 17.65 -20.36 10.78
C ASP A 4 18.20 -19.30 9.83
N VAL A 5 17.50 -19.08 8.71
CA VAL A 5 17.75 -17.91 7.87
C VAL A 5 17.09 -16.74 8.58
N VAL A 6 17.84 -16.11 9.48
CA VAL A 6 17.47 -14.84 10.08
C VAL A 6 17.75 -13.75 9.05
N MET A 7 16.69 -13.18 8.49
CA MET A 7 16.78 -12.00 7.64
C MET A 7 17.03 -10.79 8.53
N TYR A 8 18.23 -10.23 8.44
CA TYR A 8 18.63 -8.99 9.09
C TYR A 8 18.63 -7.89 8.04
N GLU A 9 17.61 -7.06 8.03
CA GLU A 9 17.63 -5.80 7.27
C GLU A 9 18.08 -4.71 8.23
N ALA A 10 19.18 -4.04 7.88
CA ALA A 10 19.52 -2.75 8.46
C ALA A 10 18.30 -1.83 8.33
N TYR A 11 18.10 -0.92 9.28
CA TYR A 11 17.17 0.20 9.13
C TYR A 11 17.37 0.82 7.75
N VAL A 12 16.46 0.54 6.81
CA VAL A 12 16.48 1.17 5.50
C VAL A 12 15.86 2.54 5.74
N GLU A 13 16.60 3.61 5.45
CA GLU A 13 16.05 4.95 5.23
C GLU A 13 15.15 4.88 3.98
N GLY A 14 14.03 4.18 4.08
CA GLY A 14 13.16 3.89 2.97
C GLY A 14 11.72 4.15 3.36
N HIS A 15 11.07 4.99 2.56
CA HIS A 15 9.66 5.29 2.73
C HIS A 15 8.86 4.17 2.07
N GLU A 16 7.95 3.55 2.82
CA GLU A 16 7.01 2.59 2.28
C GLU A 16 5.78 3.34 1.75
N PHE A 17 5.38 3.01 0.52
CA PHE A 17 4.18 3.54 -0.10
C PHE A 17 3.26 2.42 -0.51
N THR A 18 1.96 2.66 -0.41
CA THR A 18 0.97 1.74 -0.98
C THR A 18 -0.06 2.49 -1.80
N VAL A 19 -0.46 1.87 -2.90
CA VAL A 19 -1.48 2.39 -3.81
C VAL A 19 -2.56 1.35 -4.01
N GLY A 20 -3.78 1.69 -3.63
CA GLY A 20 -4.97 0.92 -3.96
C GLY A 20 -5.42 1.17 -5.40
N ILE A 21 -5.83 0.13 -6.10
CA ILE A 21 -6.50 0.20 -7.41
C ILE A 21 -7.94 -0.27 -7.24
N LEU A 22 -8.90 0.49 -7.77
CA LEU A 22 -10.32 0.14 -7.82
C LEU A 22 -10.78 0.19 -9.29
N GLY A 23 -11.02 -0.97 -9.88
CA GLY A 23 -11.19 -1.13 -11.32
C GLY A 23 -9.97 -0.60 -12.08
N GLU A 24 -10.15 0.49 -12.83
CA GLU A 24 -9.09 1.14 -13.63
C GLU A 24 -8.58 2.44 -13.00
N GLU A 25 -8.96 2.73 -11.76
CA GLU A 25 -8.64 3.95 -11.04
C GLU A 25 -7.61 3.70 -9.93
N ALA A 26 -6.54 4.48 -9.91
CA ALA A 26 -5.58 4.50 -8.80
C ALA A 26 -6.05 5.45 -7.71
N LEU A 27 -6.12 4.95 -6.47
CA LEU A 27 -6.48 5.72 -5.28
C LEU A 27 -5.28 6.58 -4.81
N PRO A 28 -5.51 7.57 -3.93
CA PRO A 28 -4.43 8.35 -3.32
C PRO A 28 -3.37 7.46 -2.67
N VAL A 29 -2.10 7.85 -2.82
CA VAL A 29 -0.96 7.15 -2.21
C VAL A 29 -1.07 7.23 -0.69
N VAL A 30 -0.85 6.11 -0.02
CA VAL A 30 -0.67 6.05 1.43
C VAL A 30 0.82 5.86 1.70
N GLU A 31 1.36 6.65 2.59
CA GLU A 31 2.73 6.48 3.11
C GLU A 31 2.66 5.78 4.47
N ILE A 32 3.54 4.79 4.68
CA ILE A 32 3.64 3.99 5.91
C ILE A 32 5.02 4.24 6.51
N GLU A 33 5.06 4.90 7.66
CA GLU A 33 6.29 5.18 8.39
C GLU A 33 6.32 4.34 9.67
N PRO A 34 7.35 3.51 9.93
CA PRO A 34 7.45 2.78 11.18
C PRO A 34 7.62 3.74 12.38
N VAL A 35 6.94 3.44 13.49
CA VAL A 35 7.06 4.15 14.77
C VAL A 35 8.13 3.46 15.62
N GLY A 36 9.29 4.10 15.76
CA GLY A 36 10.37 3.67 16.66
C GLY A 36 11.61 3.08 15.96
N GLU A 37 12.74 3.02 16.67
CA GLU A 37 13.88 2.20 16.26
C GLU A 37 13.48 0.73 16.39
N LEU A 38 13.62 -0.07 15.34
CA LEU A 38 13.37 -1.51 15.33
C LEU A 38 14.32 -2.25 16.29
N PHE A 39 14.04 -2.19 17.59
CA PHE A 39 14.67 -2.98 18.63
C PHE A 39 13.60 -3.62 19.52
N ASP A 40 12.72 -4.43 18.92
CA ASP A 40 12.34 -5.69 19.55
C ASP A 40 11.68 -6.62 18.52
N PHE A 41 12.09 -7.88 18.52
CA PHE A 41 11.56 -8.91 17.62
C PHE A 41 10.12 -9.30 17.98
N GLU A 42 9.62 -8.88 19.15
CA GLU A 42 8.30 -9.20 19.70
C GLU A 42 7.17 -8.25 19.26
N SER A 43 7.49 -7.04 18.76
CA SER A 43 6.49 -5.96 18.59
C SER A 43 5.85 -5.86 17.19
N LYS A 44 6.19 -6.76 16.26
CA LYS A 44 5.85 -6.64 14.82
C LYS A 44 4.35 -6.68 14.46
N TYR A 45 3.47 -6.89 15.43
CA TYR A 45 2.02 -7.01 15.24
C TYR A 45 1.18 -6.18 16.22
N GLU A 46 1.80 -5.28 16.99
CA GLU A 46 1.09 -4.39 17.91
C GLU A 46 0.42 -3.23 17.15
N PRO A 47 -0.86 -2.91 17.43
CA PRO A 47 -1.51 -1.72 16.91
C PRO A 47 -0.75 -0.45 17.34
N GLY A 48 -0.39 0.41 16.38
CA GLY A 48 0.28 1.70 16.65
C GLY A 48 1.77 1.76 16.32
N MET A 49 2.33 0.71 15.69
CA MET A 49 3.75 0.65 15.30
C MET A 49 4.07 1.30 13.94
N ALA A 50 3.09 1.88 13.26
CA ALA A 50 3.30 2.64 12.03
C ALA A 50 2.37 3.86 11.96
N VAL A 51 2.87 4.98 11.47
CA VAL A 51 2.09 6.14 11.07
C VAL A 51 1.71 5.96 9.61
N GLU A 52 0.41 6.01 9.35
CA GLU A 52 -0.12 5.94 8.00
C GLU A 52 -0.61 7.33 7.59
N THR A 53 0.05 7.93 6.60
CA THR A 53 -0.30 9.26 6.10
C THR A 53 -1.06 9.10 4.78
N VAL A 54 -2.31 9.59 4.75
CA VAL A 54 -3.14 9.59 3.54
C VAL A 54 -3.85 10.94 3.33
N PRO A 55 -3.75 11.56 2.15
CA PRO A 55 -2.78 11.24 1.10
C PRO A 55 -1.34 11.47 1.58
N ALA A 56 -0.39 10.70 1.05
CA ALA A 56 1.04 10.83 1.32
C ALA A 56 1.53 12.27 1.06
N ARG A 57 2.47 12.77 1.87
CA ARG A 57 2.98 14.15 1.78
C ARG A 57 4.20 14.24 0.88
N ILE A 58 4.03 13.81 -0.36
CA ILE A 58 5.07 13.70 -1.38
C ILE A 58 4.77 14.62 -2.58
N PRO A 59 5.77 14.94 -3.43
CA PRO A 59 5.52 15.70 -4.66
C PRO A 59 4.49 15.01 -5.56
N ASP A 60 3.63 15.80 -6.20
CA ASP A 60 2.58 15.30 -7.11
C ASP A 60 3.13 14.42 -8.23
N GLU A 61 4.36 14.72 -8.71
CA GLU A 61 5.05 13.93 -9.73
C GLU A 61 5.34 12.50 -9.24
N LEU A 62 5.82 12.36 -7.99
CA LEU A 62 6.09 11.05 -7.39
C LEU A 62 4.78 10.30 -7.12
N ALA A 63 3.77 10.99 -6.60
CA ALA A 63 2.45 10.39 -6.38
C ALA A 63 1.86 9.86 -7.69
N GLY A 64 1.90 10.65 -8.76
CA GLY A 64 1.44 10.25 -10.09
C GLY A 64 2.24 9.08 -10.66
N ALA A 65 3.56 9.04 -10.45
CA ALA A 65 4.41 7.93 -10.89
C ALA A 65 4.06 6.62 -10.17
N LEU A 66 3.90 6.65 -8.84
CA LEU A 66 3.48 5.50 -8.04
C LEU A 66 2.10 4.98 -8.47
N GLN A 67 1.15 5.89 -8.69
CA GLN A 67 -0.20 5.55 -9.13
C GLN A 67 -0.21 4.91 -10.53
N ALA A 68 0.55 5.47 -11.47
CA ALA A 68 0.67 4.93 -12.81
C ALA A 68 1.32 3.54 -12.81
N GLU A 69 2.34 3.32 -11.99
CA GLU A 69 3.02 2.03 -11.89
C GLU A 69 2.14 0.98 -11.20
N ALA A 70 1.42 1.35 -10.14
CA ALA A 70 0.46 0.46 -9.49
C ALA A 70 -0.63 -0.01 -10.46
N LEU A 71 -1.16 0.89 -11.29
CA LEU A 71 -2.14 0.54 -12.31
C LEU A 71 -1.54 -0.35 -13.40
N ARG A 72 -0.27 -0.13 -13.78
CA ARG A 72 0.46 -1.01 -14.70
C ARG A 72 0.60 -2.41 -14.13
N VAL A 73 1.01 -2.54 -12.87
CA VAL A 73 1.16 -3.84 -12.16
C VAL A 73 -0.19 -4.56 -12.09
N HIS A 74 -1.26 -3.86 -11.71
CA HIS A 74 -2.62 -4.39 -11.68
C HIS A 74 -3.04 -5.03 -13.02
N ARG A 75 -2.86 -4.28 -14.12
CA ARG A 75 -3.15 -4.75 -15.48
C ARG A 75 -2.26 -5.90 -15.92
N LEU A 76 -0.96 -5.83 -15.63
CA LEU A 76 0.01 -6.85 -16.02
C LEU A 76 -0.31 -8.20 -15.35
N LEU A 77 -0.73 -8.15 -14.09
CA LEU A 77 -1.13 -9.31 -13.31
C LEU A 77 -2.59 -9.73 -13.56
N ARG A 78 -3.30 -9.05 -14.47
CA ARG A 78 -4.70 -9.32 -14.84
C ARG A 78 -5.63 -9.33 -13.64
N MET A 79 -5.38 -8.44 -12.69
CA MET A 79 -6.34 -8.15 -11.64
C MET A 79 -7.47 -7.31 -12.24
N GLU A 80 -8.70 -7.52 -11.79
CA GLU A 80 -9.89 -6.96 -12.47
C GLU A 80 -10.68 -5.98 -11.61
N HIS A 81 -10.81 -6.26 -10.31
CA HIS A 81 -11.80 -5.57 -9.47
C HIS A 81 -11.15 -4.53 -8.57
N PHE A 82 -10.16 -4.98 -7.79
CA PHE A 82 -9.40 -4.12 -6.91
C PHE A 82 -8.09 -4.81 -6.55
N SER A 83 -7.11 -4.02 -6.15
CA SER A 83 -5.84 -4.53 -5.63
C SER A 83 -5.15 -3.48 -4.78
N ARG A 84 -4.06 -3.86 -4.15
CA ARG A 84 -3.12 -2.92 -3.54
C ARG A 84 -1.71 -3.26 -4.00
N VAL A 85 -0.93 -2.27 -4.39
CA VAL A 85 0.47 -2.44 -4.78
C VAL A 85 1.34 -1.69 -3.79
N ASP A 86 2.30 -2.39 -3.21
CA ASP A 86 3.18 -1.89 -2.16
C ASP A 86 4.56 -1.60 -2.76
N PHE A 87 5.16 -0.47 -2.40
CA PHE A 87 6.41 0.05 -2.92
C PHE A 87 7.36 0.43 -1.78
N MET A 88 8.65 0.31 -2.03
CA MET A 88 9.72 0.84 -1.19
C MET A 88 10.50 1.89 -1.98
N MET A 89 10.74 3.05 -1.39
CA MET A 89 11.71 4.02 -1.90
C MET A 89 13.03 3.84 -1.18
N ASP A 90 14.15 3.77 -1.88
CA ASP A 90 15.49 3.75 -1.29
C ASP A 90 16.03 5.17 -1.00
N ALA A 91 17.17 5.24 -0.33
CA ALA A 91 17.82 6.51 0.06
C ALA A 91 18.28 7.36 -1.15
N ASP A 92 18.45 6.76 -2.33
CA ASP A 92 18.80 7.45 -3.58
C ASP A 92 17.54 7.95 -4.33
N GLY A 93 16.33 7.69 -3.79
CA GLY A 93 15.04 8.05 -4.37
C GLY A 93 14.52 7.06 -5.41
N GLY A 94 15.17 5.90 -5.55
CA GLY A 94 14.70 4.80 -6.40
C GLY A 94 13.48 4.11 -5.80
N VAL A 95 12.44 3.87 -6.62
CA VAL A 95 11.18 3.24 -6.19
C VAL A 95 11.09 1.82 -6.73
N TRP A 96 10.77 0.88 -5.84
CA TRP A 96 10.72 -0.55 -6.13
C TRP A 96 9.36 -1.13 -5.75
N CYS A 97 8.70 -1.83 -6.67
CA CYS A 97 7.48 -2.60 -6.38
C CYS A 97 7.86 -3.84 -5.55
N LEU A 98 7.25 -3.99 -4.37
CA LEU A 98 7.48 -5.11 -3.46
C LEU A 98 6.50 -6.25 -3.76
N GLU A 99 5.21 -5.94 -3.69
CA GLU A 99 4.16 -6.94 -3.87
C GLU A 99 2.86 -6.31 -4.39
N ALA A 100 2.01 -7.17 -4.94
CA ALA A 100 0.67 -6.81 -5.35
C ALA A 100 -0.34 -7.75 -4.67
N ASN A 101 -1.23 -7.16 -3.89
CA ASN A 101 -2.24 -7.82 -3.10
C ASN A 101 -3.58 -7.82 -3.83
N ALA A 102 -4.05 -9.00 -4.26
CA ALA A 102 -5.33 -9.16 -4.95
C ALA A 102 -6.57 -9.08 -4.02
N LEU A 103 -6.36 -9.21 -2.71
CA LEU A 103 -7.42 -9.13 -1.69
C LEU A 103 -6.95 -8.28 -0.50
N PRO A 104 -6.82 -6.95 -0.67
CA PRO A 104 -6.49 -6.07 0.45
C PRO A 104 -7.56 -6.12 1.53
N GLY A 105 -7.16 -5.83 2.77
CA GLY A 105 -8.09 -5.70 3.89
C GLY A 105 -9.16 -4.63 3.63
N LEU A 106 -10.41 -4.95 3.97
CA LEU A 106 -11.58 -4.08 3.78
C LEU A 106 -12.21 -3.64 5.12
N THR A 107 -11.49 -3.73 6.23
CA THR A 107 -11.98 -3.15 7.50
C THR A 107 -11.77 -1.64 7.47
N GLY A 108 -12.55 -0.88 8.25
CA GLY A 108 -12.44 0.59 8.26
C GLY A 108 -11.04 1.15 8.62
N ASN A 109 -10.21 0.36 9.29
CA ASN A 109 -8.82 0.71 9.60
C ASN A 109 -7.79 0.22 8.57
N SER A 110 -8.22 -0.52 7.53
CA SER A 110 -7.35 -1.00 6.47
C SER A 110 -6.92 0.13 5.52
N LEU A 111 -5.74 0.00 4.92
CA LEU A 111 -5.14 1.02 4.04
C LEU A 111 -6.01 1.34 2.82
N PHE A 112 -6.66 0.33 2.24
CA PHE A 112 -7.46 0.49 1.02
C PHE A 112 -8.72 1.37 1.26
N PRO A 113 -9.57 1.11 2.28
CA PRO A 113 -10.63 2.04 2.68
C PRO A 113 -10.15 3.44 3.09
N LYS A 114 -8.98 3.56 3.75
CA LYS A 114 -8.40 4.86 4.10
C LYS A 114 -8.07 5.69 2.85
N ALA A 115 -7.46 5.07 1.84
CA ALA A 115 -7.18 5.70 0.55
C ALA A 115 -8.45 6.08 -0.21
N ALA A 116 -9.46 5.20 -0.23
CA ALA A 116 -10.75 5.48 -0.86
C ALA A 116 -11.44 6.70 -0.23
N ARG A 117 -11.44 6.79 1.10
CA ARG A 117 -12.00 7.95 1.81
C ARG A 117 -11.25 9.24 1.50
N ALA A 118 -9.92 9.19 1.34
CA ALA A 118 -9.14 10.35 0.90
C ALA A 118 -9.50 10.81 -0.52
N ALA A 119 -10.01 9.90 -1.36
CA ALA A 119 -10.58 10.21 -2.68
C ALA A 119 -12.05 10.68 -2.62
N GLY A 120 -12.64 10.80 -1.43
CA GLY A 120 -14.05 11.18 -1.25
C GLY A 120 -15.05 10.01 -1.37
N LEU A 121 -14.58 8.76 -1.36
CA LEU A 121 -15.44 7.57 -1.39
C LEU A 121 -15.72 7.07 0.03
N GLU A 122 -16.99 7.12 0.44
CA GLU A 122 -17.42 6.53 1.70
C GLU A 122 -17.38 4.99 1.64
N PHE A 123 -17.23 4.34 2.80
CA PHE A 123 -17.05 2.88 2.85
C PHE A 123 -18.17 2.08 2.17
N ALA A 124 -19.42 2.54 2.31
CA ALA A 124 -20.56 1.90 1.64
C ALA A 124 -20.45 1.98 0.11
N GLU A 125 -20.05 3.14 -0.43
CA GLU A 125 -19.84 3.33 -1.86
C GLU A 125 -18.66 2.51 -2.37
N LEU A 126 -17.58 2.41 -1.59
CA LEU A 126 -16.45 1.55 -1.90
C LEU A 126 -16.88 0.09 -2.07
N CYS A 127 -17.64 -0.44 -1.10
CA CYS A 127 -18.16 -1.80 -1.15
C CYS A 127 -19.07 -2.02 -2.37
N GLU A 128 -19.94 -1.05 -2.67
CA GLU A 128 -20.81 -1.10 -3.85
C GLU A 128 -19.99 -1.15 -5.14
N ARG A 129 -18.97 -0.29 -5.29
CA ARG A 129 -18.10 -0.28 -6.46
C ARG A 129 -17.34 -1.59 -6.64
N ILE A 130 -16.80 -2.17 -5.55
CA ILE A 130 -16.14 -3.49 -5.60
C ILE A 130 -17.11 -4.56 -6.12
N CYS A 131 -18.34 -4.60 -5.59
CA CYS A 131 -19.36 -5.54 -6.05
C CYS A 131 -19.71 -5.35 -7.53
N LEU A 132 -19.81 -4.11 -8.00
CA LEU A 132 -20.14 -3.80 -9.39
C LEU A 132 -19.01 -4.17 -10.36
N THR A 133 -17.74 -4.03 -9.96
CA THR A 133 -16.62 -4.49 -10.79
C THR A 133 -16.60 -6.00 -11.02
N GLY A 134 -17.20 -6.80 -10.12
CA GLY A 134 -17.31 -8.26 -10.22
C GLY A 134 -18.42 -8.79 -11.12
N CYS A 135 -19.27 -7.92 -11.67
CA CYS A 135 -20.42 -8.29 -12.49
C CYS A 135 -20.21 -8.06 -14.01
N GLY A 136 -18.97 -7.86 -14.45
CA GLY A 136 -18.58 -7.61 -15.85
C GLY A 136 -18.29 -8.87 -16.65
#